data_AF-A0A2K1PEK8-F1
#
_entry.id   AF-A0A2K1PEK8-F1
#
_cell.length_a   1.000
_cell.length_b   1.000
_cell.length_c   1.000
_cell.angle_alpha   90.00
_cell.angle_beta   90.00
_cell.angle_gamma   90.00
#
_symmetry.space_group_name_H-M   'P 1'
#
loop_
_entity.id
_entity.type
_entity.pdbx_description
1 polymer ?
#
loop_
_entity_poly.entity_id
_entity_poly.type
_entity_poly.pdbx_seq_one_letter_code
_entity_poly.pdbx_strand_id
1 'polypeptide(L)'
;MKRFYYVFLLLAVSMFLFTSCALEEIELKTDPTIQAPIATESITMSDLVNAEDIESSLEDSFGEDATVTQKSDNPLTYGVDLEIFDGAEILAKLPGSPGNFSEVPTDECTLVTSPEPLASFSESDLGILEDIKLDSLPATLVVTNATGVTVDATLTSGGSPKKLTSGVKTDLADLFNVENDLMLESMSITFTSSLPADASPTIKLLVDFPFKFTITDDVELYSNEDEVGDEDIFGRDEESADDWNNILDGIESLVLHMNYDNTTGLPLKMEVQGWNVEKNQATASGAVTKEISVGEDKTVEFNLTGFIEDMKDTVPFNLMFTVILPKPETGTETYSLNMNGNLDLSLWLDLDTDITIPISNPLRAQ
;
A
#
# COMPACT_ATOMS: atom_id res chain seq x y z
N MET A 1 -7.12 35.03 79.56
CA MET A 1 -7.42 36.19 78.67
C MET A 1 -6.29 36.64 77.75
N LYS A 2 -5.03 36.14 77.82
CA LYS A 2 -3.97 36.55 76.86
C LYS A 2 -3.92 35.75 75.55
N ARG A 3 -4.50 34.53 75.49
CA ARG A 3 -4.49 33.69 74.26
C ARG A 3 -5.57 34.07 73.24
N PHE A 4 -6.66 34.70 73.66
CA PHE A 4 -7.75 35.12 72.77
C PHE A 4 -7.40 36.38 71.95
N TYR A 5 -6.60 37.29 72.54
CA TYR A 5 -6.13 38.50 71.85
C TYR A 5 -5.15 38.21 70.71
N TYR A 6 -4.29 37.19 70.85
CA TYR A 6 -3.38 36.80 69.78
C TYR A 6 -4.10 36.22 68.56
N VAL A 7 -5.16 35.43 68.77
CA VAL A 7 -5.96 34.86 67.68
C VAL A 7 -6.74 35.94 66.92
N PHE A 8 -7.29 36.92 67.65
CA PHE A 8 -7.99 38.06 67.03
C PHE A 8 -7.05 39.00 66.28
N LEU A 9 -5.82 39.20 66.78
CA LEU A 9 -4.80 39.98 66.09
C LEU A 9 -4.30 39.27 64.82
N LEU A 10 -4.15 37.93 64.86
CA LEU A 10 -3.74 37.12 63.72
C LEU A 10 -4.82 37.11 62.62
N LEU A 11 -6.10 37.04 63.01
CA LEU A 11 -7.24 37.18 62.09
C LEU A 11 -7.36 38.60 61.51
N ALA A 12 -7.12 39.64 62.30
CA ALA A 12 -7.14 41.02 61.80
C ALA A 12 -5.98 41.32 60.85
N VAL A 13 -4.78 40.78 61.12
CA VAL A 13 -3.62 40.90 60.23
C VAL A 13 -3.79 40.06 58.96
N SER A 14 -4.40 38.86 59.04
CA SER A 14 -4.70 38.08 57.84
C SER A 14 -5.75 38.75 56.96
N MET A 15 -6.77 39.37 57.56
CA MET A 15 -7.80 40.11 56.82
C MET A 15 -7.22 41.37 56.16
N PHE A 16 -6.26 42.06 56.80
CA PHE A 16 -5.54 43.18 56.19
C PHE A 16 -4.63 42.75 55.03
N LEU A 17 -3.99 41.57 55.12
CA LEU A 17 -3.19 40.99 54.02
C LEU A 17 -4.04 40.61 52.80
N PHE A 18 -5.31 40.21 53.00
CA PHE A 18 -6.24 39.97 51.88
C PHE A 18 -6.82 41.25 51.25
N THR A 19 -6.72 42.40 51.93
CA THR A 19 -7.22 43.69 51.41
C THR A 19 -6.13 44.61 50.86
N SER A 20 -4.85 44.29 51.02
CA SER A 20 -3.74 45.17 50.60
C SER A 20 -2.93 44.67 49.40
N CYS A 21 -3.29 43.55 48.78
CA CYS A 21 -2.82 43.28 47.43
C CYS A 21 -3.83 43.86 46.45
N ALA A 22 -3.54 45.07 45.97
CA ALA A 22 -3.83 45.40 44.60
C ALA A 22 -3.17 44.31 43.75
N LEU A 23 -3.93 43.26 43.43
CA LEU A 23 -3.55 42.28 42.45
C LEU A 23 -3.82 42.97 41.11
N GLU A 24 -2.77 43.59 40.58
CA GLU A 24 -2.85 44.40 39.37
C GLU A 24 -2.93 43.52 38.12
N GLU A 25 -2.54 42.24 38.21
CA GLU A 25 -2.68 41.21 37.17
C GLU A 25 -2.60 39.82 37.85
N ILE A 26 -3.50 38.89 37.48
CA ILE A 26 -3.23 37.45 37.60
C ILE A 26 -2.91 37.01 36.17
N GLU A 27 -1.64 36.77 35.87
CA GLU A 27 -1.25 36.04 34.67
C GLU A 27 -1.59 34.56 34.93
N LEU A 28 -2.77 34.14 34.47
CA LEU A 28 -3.09 32.73 34.36
C LEU A 28 -2.35 32.21 33.13
N LYS A 29 -1.10 31.79 33.31
CA LYS A 29 -0.42 30.88 32.37
C LYS A 29 -1.07 29.52 32.49
N THR A 30 -2.20 29.37 31.84
CA THR A 30 -2.66 28.07 31.41
C THR A 30 -2.10 27.88 30.02
N ASP A 31 -1.54 26.72 29.72
CA ASP A 31 -1.19 26.31 28.36
C ASP A 31 -2.42 25.54 27.81
N PRO A 32 -3.48 26.23 27.31
CA PRO A 32 -4.65 25.56 26.80
C PRO A 32 -4.29 24.83 25.50
N THR A 33 -4.35 23.52 25.61
CA THR A 33 -4.32 22.56 24.51
C THR A 33 -5.67 22.58 23.77
N ILE A 34 -5.69 22.98 22.50
CA ILE A 34 -6.88 22.88 21.64
C ILE A 34 -6.78 21.59 20.84
N GLN A 35 -7.75 20.69 21.01
CA GLN A 35 -7.88 19.48 20.21
C GLN A 35 -8.94 19.67 19.13
N ALA A 36 -8.54 19.51 17.86
CA ALA A 36 -9.42 19.63 16.70
C ALA A 36 -9.48 18.30 15.96
N PRO A 37 -10.64 17.61 15.88
CA PRO A 37 -10.77 16.44 15.01
C PRO A 37 -10.63 16.88 13.55
N ILE A 38 -9.85 16.14 12.76
CA ILE A 38 -9.71 16.38 11.32
C ILE A 38 -10.63 15.43 10.56
N ALA A 39 -10.38 14.12 10.72
CA ALA A 39 -11.02 13.10 9.90
C ALA A 39 -11.11 11.77 10.64
N THR A 40 -12.10 10.98 10.25
CA THR A 40 -12.18 9.56 10.56
C THR A 40 -12.47 8.85 9.24
N GLU A 41 -11.52 8.04 8.80
CA GLU A 41 -11.56 7.42 7.48
C GLU A 41 -11.28 5.93 7.59
N SER A 42 -11.75 5.21 6.59
CA SER A 42 -11.50 3.80 6.41
C SER A 42 -11.05 3.63 4.98
N ILE A 43 -9.76 3.34 4.81
CA ILE A 43 -9.16 3.10 3.49
C ILE A 43 -9.13 1.59 3.28
N THR A 44 -9.84 1.11 2.28
CA THR A 44 -9.84 -0.33 1.98
C THR A 44 -8.58 -0.71 1.22
N MET A 45 -8.21 -1.99 1.26
CA MET A 45 -7.09 -2.47 0.45
C MET A 45 -7.26 -2.18 -1.05
N SER A 46 -8.50 -2.18 -1.54
CA SER A 46 -8.82 -1.86 -2.93
C SER A 46 -8.62 -0.38 -3.29
N ASP A 47 -8.66 0.51 -2.29
CA ASP A 47 -8.33 1.93 -2.49
C ASP A 47 -6.80 2.15 -2.52
N LEU A 48 -6.03 1.26 -1.87
CA LEU A 48 -4.56 1.29 -1.86
C LEU A 48 -3.93 0.53 -3.01
N VAL A 49 -4.59 -0.53 -3.51
CA VAL A 49 -4.10 -1.40 -4.58
C VAL A 49 -5.25 -1.70 -5.52
N ASN A 50 -5.10 -1.26 -6.78
CA ASN A 50 -6.11 -1.52 -7.80
C ASN A 50 -6.03 -2.97 -8.30
N ALA A 51 -6.99 -3.79 -7.88
CA ALA A 51 -7.08 -5.18 -8.31
C ALA A 51 -7.37 -5.35 -9.82
N GLU A 52 -8.03 -4.37 -10.45
CA GLU A 52 -8.27 -4.38 -11.90
C GLU A 52 -6.97 -4.18 -12.69
N ASP A 53 -6.06 -3.34 -12.18
CA ASP A 53 -4.75 -3.13 -12.81
C ASP A 53 -3.88 -4.38 -12.66
N ILE A 54 -3.91 -5.05 -11.50
CA ILE A 54 -3.24 -6.35 -11.32
C ILE A 54 -3.76 -7.38 -12.34
N GLU A 55 -5.08 -7.52 -12.47
CA GLU A 55 -5.69 -8.48 -13.38
C GLU A 55 -5.34 -8.18 -14.83
N SER A 56 -5.45 -6.90 -15.23
CA SER A 56 -5.09 -6.44 -16.58
C SER A 56 -3.61 -6.67 -16.89
N SER A 57 -2.70 -6.36 -15.95
CA SER A 57 -1.27 -6.63 -16.12
C SER A 57 -0.96 -8.12 -16.27
N LEU A 58 -1.66 -8.99 -15.56
CA LEU A 58 -1.52 -10.44 -15.72
C LEU A 58 -2.05 -10.91 -17.08
N GLU A 59 -3.20 -10.39 -17.53
CA GLU A 59 -3.75 -10.69 -18.86
C GLU A 59 -2.80 -10.23 -19.97
N ASP A 60 -2.27 -9.00 -19.89
CA ASP A 60 -1.32 -8.46 -20.86
C ASP A 60 0.01 -9.23 -20.86
N SER A 61 0.50 -9.65 -19.69
CA SER A 61 1.75 -10.40 -19.56
C SER A 61 1.66 -11.79 -20.19
N PHE A 62 0.51 -12.47 -20.07
CA PHE A 62 0.33 -13.83 -20.57
C PHE A 62 -0.37 -13.92 -21.94
N GLY A 63 -0.95 -12.82 -22.43
CA GLY A 63 -1.57 -12.72 -23.74
C GLY A 63 -2.96 -13.36 -23.84
N GLU A 64 -3.52 -13.34 -25.06
CA GLU A 64 -4.91 -13.75 -25.35
C GLU A 64 -5.21 -15.23 -25.06
N ASP A 65 -4.18 -16.09 -24.97
CA ASP A 65 -4.30 -17.52 -24.71
C ASP A 65 -4.39 -17.87 -23.22
N ALA A 66 -4.38 -16.86 -22.34
CA ALA A 66 -4.50 -17.02 -20.91
C ALA A 66 -5.88 -16.65 -20.39
N THR A 67 -6.31 -17.35 -19.34
CA THR A 67 -7.45 -16.93 -18.52
C THR A 67 -6.96 -16.64 -17.12
N VAL A 68 -7.20 -15.42 -16.64
CA VAL A 68 -6.89 -15.00 -15.28
C VAL A 68 -8.12 -15.19 -14.39
N THR A 69 -7.93 -15.68 -13.17
CA THR A 69 -9.03 -15.86 -12.21
C THR A 69 -8.53 -15.69 -10.79
N GLN A 70 -9.16 -14.82 -10.03
CA GLN A 70 -8.85 -14.68 -8.61
C GLN A 70 -9.21 -15.96 -7.82
N LYS A 71 -8.26 -16.51 -7.07
CA LYS A 71 -8.40 -17.75 -6.28
C LYS A 71 -8.53 -17.51 -4.77
N SER A 72 -7.96 -16.42 -4.26
CA SER A 72 -7.92 -16.10 -2.82
C SER A 72 -7.71 -14.60 -2.61
N ASP A 73 -8.28 -14.04 -1.53
CA ASP A 73 -8.07 -12.65 -1.09
C ASP A 73 -6.92 -12.50 -0.08
N ASN A 74 -6.57 -13.57 0.64
CA ASN A 74 -5.57 -13.52 1.72
C ASN A 74 -4.77 -14.85 1.87
N PRO A 75 -3.51 -14.90 1.42
CA PRO A 75 -2.88 -13.89 0.55
C PRO A 75 -3.68 -13.76 -0.76
N LEU A 76 -3.67 -12.56 -1.36
CA LEU A 76 -4.20 -12.39 -2.71
C LEU A 76 -3.49 -13.38 -3.65
N THR A 77 -4.26 -14.16 -4.40
CA THR A 77 -3.73 -15.13 -5.34
C THR A 77 -4.57 -15.15 -6.61
N TYR A 78 -3.92 -14.96 -7.76
CA TYR A 78 -4.54 -15.17 -9.06
C TYR A 78 -4.08 -16.50 -9.66
N GLY A 79 -4.98 -17.21 -10.32
CA GLY A 79 -4.65 -18.31 -11.19
C GLY A 79 -4.59 -17.83 -12.63
N VAL A 80 -3.56 -18.26 -13.35
CA VAL A 80 -3.40 -18.05 -14.78
C VAL A 80 -3.41 -19.42 -15.46
N ASP A 81 -4.43 -19.64 -16.29
CA ASP A 81 -4.56 -20.86 -17.09
C ASP A 81 -4.12 -20.54 -18.52
N LEU A 82 -2.83 -20.75 -18.82
CA LEU A 82 -2.25 -20.50 -20.15
C LEU A 82 -2.38 -21.74 -21.04
N GLU A 83 -3.03 -21.61 -22.18
CA GLU A 83 -3.03 -22.64 -23.23
C GLU A 83 -1.73 -22.58 -24.03
N ILE A 84 -0.95 -23.69 -24.05
CA ILE A 84 0.31 -23.75 -24.80
C ILE A 84 0.10 -24.38 -26.18
N PHE A 85 -0.69 -25.44 -26.23
CA PHE A 85 -1.06 -26.09 -27.48
C PHE A 85 -2.46 -26.68 -27.39
N ASP A 86 -3.21 -26.50 -28.47
CA ASP A 86 -4.46 -27.21 -28.68
C ASP A 86 -4.23 -28.60 -29.32
N GLY A 87 -5.29 -29.41 -29.34
CA GLY A 87 -5.20 -30.77 -29.89
C GLY A 87 -4.87 -30.80 -31.39
N ALA A 88 -5.29 -29.80 -32.16
CA ALA A 88 -5.01 -29.72 -33.59
C ALA A 88 -3.53 -29.39 -33.86
N GLU A 89 -2.94 -28.50 -33.06
CA GLU A 89 -1.53 -28.11 -33.14
C GLU A 89 -0.61 -29.27 -32.74
N ILE A 90 -0.96 -29.99 -31.68
CA ILE A 90 -0.24 -31.21 -31.27
C ILE A 90 -0.24 -32.22 -32.43
N LEU A 91 -1.41 -32.49 -33.02
CA LEU A 91 -1.56 -33.43 -34.13
C LEU A 91 -0.84 -32.98 -35.41
N ALA A 92 -0.78 -31.67 -35.68
CA ALA A 92 -0.08 -31.12 -36.83
C ALA A 92 1.43 -31.31 -36.74
N LYS A 93 1.99 -31.33 -35.52
CA LYS A 93 3.44 -31.47 -35.29
C LYS A 93 3.91 -32.93 -35.15
N LEU A 94 3.01 -33.91 -35.10
CA LEU A 94 3.39 -35.33 -35.07
C LEU A 94 3.95 -35.80 -36.44
N PRO A 95 5.06 -36.57 -36.47
CA PRO A 95 5.65 -37.05 -37.71
C PRO A 95 4.70 -37.98 -38.48
N GLY A 96 4.42 -37.63 -39.74
CA GLY A 96 3.57 -38.41 -40.65
C GLY A 96 2.12 -37.96 -40.78
N SER A 97 1.73 -36.85 -40.13
CA SER A 97 0.36 -36.33 -39.98
C SER A 97 -0.55 -36.47 -41.22
N PRO A 98 -1.47 -37.46 -41.23
CA PRO A 98 -2.66 -37.47 -42.07
C PRO A 98 -3.85 -37.00 -41.22
N GLY A 99 -4.82 -36.29 -41.80
CA GLY A 99 -5.98 -35.72 -41.08
C GLY A 99 -6.99 -36.72 -40.47
N ASN A 100 -6.57 -37.92 -40.07
CA ASN A 100 -7.34 -38.92 -39.33
C ASN A 100 -6.41 -39.90 -38.61
N PHE A 101 -6.04 -39.61 -37.37
CA PHE A 101 -5.50 -40.63 -36.47
C PHE A 101 -6.67 -41.45 -35.93
N SER A 102 -6.81 -42.70 -36.38
CA SER A 102 -7.69 -43.66 -35.69
C SER A 102 -7.03 -44.16 -34.41
N GLU A 103 -5.69 -44.17 -34.35
CA GLU A 103 -4.85 -44.41 -33.17
C GLU A 103 -3.50 -43.69 -33.35
N VAL A 104 -3.08 -42.87 -32.39
CA VAL A 104 -1.70 -42.35 -32.30
C VAL A 104 -0.78 -43.47 -31.78
N PRO A 105 0.34 -43.81 -32.44
CA PRO A 105 1.26 -44.84 -31.95
C PRO A 105 1.84 -44.48 -30.58
N THR A 106 2.06 -45.51 -29.75
CA THR A 106 2.78 -45.39 -28.48
C THR A 106 4.25 -45.08 -28.77
N ASP A 107 4.62 -43.80 -28.79
CA ASP A 107 5.99 -43.35 -29.06
C ASP A 107 6.26 -41.97 -28.42
N GLU A 108 7.53 -41.59 -28.31
CA GLU A 108 7.96 -40.25 -27.87
C GLU A 108 8.01 -39.29 -29.07
N CYS A 109 7.41 -38.11 -28.92
CA CYS A 109 7.50 -37.04 -29.91
C CYS A 109 8.15 -35.80 -29.30
N THR A 110 9.31 -35.41 -29.84
CA THR A 110 9.97 -34.15 -29.48
C THR A 110 9.44 -33.00 -30.32
N LEU A 111 8.92 -31.97 -29.65
CA LEU A 111 8.51 -30.69 -30.19
C LEU A 111 9.55 -29.65 -29.81
N VAL A 112 10.07 -28.92 -30.79
CA VAL A 112 11.03 -27.84 -30.56
C VAL A 112 10.37 -26.50 -30.89
N THR A 113 10.41 -25.62 -29.88
CA THR A 113 10.10 -24.18 -29.85
C THR A 113 8.70 -23.70 -30.21
N SER A 114 8.21 -22.77 -29.38
CA SER A 114 7.44 -21.61 -29.83
C SER A 114 8.43 -20.52 -30.28
N PRO A 115 8.27 -19.90 -31.48
CA PRO A 115 9.05 -18.71 -31.83
C PRO A 115 8.62 -17.47 -31.03
N GLU A 116 7.42 -17.51 -30.44
CA GLU A 116 6.82 -16.41 -29.67
C GLU A 116 6.90 -16.70 -28.17
N PRO A 117 7.08 -15.67 -27.32
CA PRO A 117 7.00 -15.80 -25.87
C PRO A 117 5.68 -16.43 -25.43
N LEU A 118 5.74 -17.28 -24.40
CA LEU A 118 4.54 -17.76 -23.69
C LEU A 118 3.97 -16.69 -22.76
N ALA A 119 4.84 -15.84 -22.23
CA ALA A 119 4.50 -14.69 -21.43
C ALA A 119 5.66 -13.70 -21.48
N SER A 120 5.39 -12.42 -21.31
CA SER A 120 6.41 -11.38 -21.16
C SER A 120 6.39 -10.83 -19.74
N PHE A 121 7.56 -10.83 -19.09
CA PHE A 121 7.76 -10.24 -17.76
C PHE A 121 8.74 -9.06 -17.79
N SER A 122 9.12 -8.59 -18.98
CA SER A 122 10.17 -7.56 -19.13
C SER A 122 9.73 -6.15 -18.73
N GLU A 123 8.43 -5.92 -18.67
CA GLU A 123 7.81 -4.66 -18.23
C GLU A 123 6.69 -4.94 -17.22
N SER A 124 6.74 -6.08 -16.52
CA SER A 124 5.65 -6.50 -15.63
C SER A 124 5.59 -5.62 -14.38
N ASP A 125 4.96 -4.47 -14.52
CA ASP A 125 4.34 -3.74 -13.44
C ASP A 125 3.02 -4.45 -13.14
N LEU A 126 2.99 -5.21 -12.04
CA LEU A 126 1.79 -5.94 -11.61
C LEU A 126 0.83 -4.96 -10.93
N GLY A 127 0.34 -4.00 -11.71
CA GLY A 127 -0.54 -2.92 -11.28
C GLY A 127 0.23 -1.71 -10.79
N ILE A 128 0.32 -1.55 -9.46
CA ILE A 128 1.02 -0.43 -8.80
C ILE A 128 2.35 -0.87 -8.15
N LEU A 129 2.76 -2.10 -8.43
CA LEU A 129 3.84 -2.78 -7.75
C LEU A 129 4.99 -2.99 -8.73
N GLU A 130 5.76 -1.93 -8.91
CA GLU A 130 6.99 -1.94 -9.70
C GLU A 130 8.08 -2.79 -8.99
N ASP A 131 8.88 -3.50 -9.78
CA ASP A 131 10.09 -4.21 -9.34
C ASP A 131 9.90 -5.23 -8.19
N ILE A 132 8.76 -5.94 -8.18
CA ILE A 132 8.54 -6.99 -7.19
C ILE A 132 9.29 -8.27 -7.51
N LYS A 133 9.74 -8.95 -6.46
CA LYS A 133 10.29 -10.31 -6.56
C LYS A 133 9.44 -11.29 -5.80
N LEU A 134 9.05 -12.37 -6.46
CA LEU A 134 8.28 -13.44 -5.87
C LEU A 134 9.21 -14.46 -5.20
N ASP A 135 8.84 -14.90 -4.00
CA ASP A 135 9.52 -16.00 -3.34
C ASP A 135 9.17 -17.36 -3.97
N SER A 136 7.95 -17.47 -4.51
CA SER A 136 7.45 -18.67 -5.16
C SER A 136 6.39 -18.31 -6.19
N LEU A 137 6.49 -18.92 -7.36
CA LEU A 137 5.50 -18.85 -8.43
C LEU A 137 5.14 -20.27 -8.85
N PRO A 138 4.23 -20.93 -8.11
CA PRO A 138 3.94 -22.31 -8.39
C PRO A 138 3.20 -22.50 -9.71
N ALA A 139 3.68 -23.45 -10.52
CA ALA A 139 3.05 -23.81 -11.78
C ALA A 139 2.93 -25.33 -11.94
N THR A 140 1.94 -25.76 -12.71
CA THR A 140 1.75 -27.16 -13.08
C THR A 140 1.42 -27.24 -14.56
N LEU A 141 2.24 -28.00 -15.29
CA LEU A 141 1.92 -28.38 -16.66
C LEU A 141 0.86 -29.49 -16.62
N VAL A 142 -0.25 -29.32 -17.33
CA VAL A 142 -1.35 -30.29 -17.35
C VAL A 142 -1.72 -30.67 -18.77
N VAL A 143 -2.11 -31.93 -18.94
CA VAL A 143 -2.78 -32.40 -20.16
C VAL A 143 -4.24 -32.64 -19.79
N THR A 144 -5.14 -32.00 -20.51
CA THR A 144 -6.58 -32.20 -20.35
C THR A 144 -7.14 -32.98 -21.54
N ASN A 145 -8.34 -33.55 -21.38
CA ASN A 145 -9.06 -34.26 -22.44
C ASN A 145 -8.35 -35.48 -23.05
N ALA A 146 -7.31 -36.00 -22.39
CA ALA A 146 -6.66 -37.26 -22.75
C ALA A 146 -6.09 -37.98 -21.53
N THR A 147 -6.01 -39.31 -21.60
CA THR A 147 -5.35 -40.15 -20.60
C THR A 147 -4.15 -40.86 -21.20
N GLY A 148 -3.14 -41.15 -20.39
CA GLY A 148 -1.94 -41.85 -20.86
C GLY A 148 -0.99 -40.96 -21.68
N VAL A 149 -1.13 -39.64 -21.57
CA VAL A 149 -0.21 -38.65 -22.16
C VAL A 149 0.63 -38.05 -21.04
N THR A 150 1.94 -38.08 -21.19
CA THR A 150 2.89 -37.39 -20.30
C THR A 150 3.62 -36.35 -21.12
N VAL A 151 3.82 -35.17 -20.56
CA VAL A 151 4.56 -34.08 -21.21
C VAL A 151 5.70 -33.64 -20.32
N ASP A 152 6.89 -33.57 -20.89
CA ASP A 152 8.05 -32.92 -20.29
C ASP A 152 8.36 -31.66 -21.09
N ALA A 153 8.55 -30.52 -20.43
CA ALA A 153 8.86 -29.24 -21.06
C ALA A 153 10.08 -28.60 -20.42
N THR A 154 10.79 -27.77 -21.18
CA THR A 154 11.81 -26.86 -20.66
C THR A 154 11.39 -25.44 -20.98
N LEU A 155 11.14 -24.65 -19.94
CA LEU A 155 10.92 -23.21 -20.03
C LEU A 155 12.23 -22.48 -19.79
N THR A 156 12.41 -21.30 -20.38
CA THR A 156 13.59 -20.47 -20.14
C THR A 156 13.22 -18.99 -20.09
N SER A 157 13.88 -18.24 -19.23
CA SER A 157 13.80 -16.78 -19.13
C SER A 157 15.19 -16.23 -18.84
N GLY A 158 15.64 -15.24 -19.62
CA GLY A 158 17.01 -14.68 -19.55
C GLY A 158 18.14 -15.71 -19.63
N GLY A 159 17.89 -16.88 -20.24
CA GLY A 159 18.87 -17.97 -20.39
C GLY A 159 18.92 -18.97 -19.23
N SER A 160 18.04 -18.86 -18.22
CA SER A 160 17.91 -19.83 -17.13
C SER A 160 16.85 -20.88 -17.47
N PRO A 161 17.22 -22.15 -17.74
CA PRO A 161 16.24 -23.18 -18.08
C PRO A 161 15.62 -23.83 -16.84
N LYS A 162 14.32 -24.12 -16.88
CA LYS A 162 13.57 -24.87 -15.87
C LYS A 162 12.80 -26.01 -16.52
N LYS A 163 12.92 -27.20 -15.96
CA LYS A 163 12.19 -28.39 -16.43
C LYS A 163 10.87 -28.54 -15.71
N LEU A 164 9.83 -28.85 -16.47
CA LEU A 164 8.50 -29.16 -15.99
C LEU A 164 8.11 -30.56 -16.48
N THR A 165 7.44 -31.31 -15.61
CA THR A 165 6.85 -32.61 -15.94
C THR A 165 5.36 -32.53 -15.66
N SER A 166 4.54 -33.04 -16.58
CA SER A 166 3.09 -32.95 -16.47
C SER A 166 2.57 -33.56 -15.16
N GLY A 167 1.72 -32.83 -14.45
CA GLY A 167 1.16 -33.23 -13.15
C GLY A 167 2.10 -33.03 -11.95
N VAL A 168 3.31 -32.52 -12.16
CA VAL A 168 4.25 -32.16 -11.09
C VAL A 168 4.23 -30.65 -10.91
N LYS A 169 4.07 -30.22 -9.65
CA LYS A 169 4.15 -28.81 -9.26
C LYS A 169 5.60 -28.36 -9.27
N THR A 170 5.91 -27.31 -10.02
CA THR A 170 7.24 -26.71 -10.15
C THR A 170 7.17 -25.23 -9.80
N ASP A 171 8.21 -24.70 -9.16
CA ASP A 171 8.31 -23.27 -8.88
C ASP A 171 9.02 -22.54 -10.03
N LEU A 172 8.39 -21.48 -10.55
CA LEU A 172 8.88 -20.65 -11.66
C LEU A 172 9.34 -19.25 -11.20
N ALA A 173 9.42 -18.97 -9.89
CA ALA A 173 9.80 -17.63 -9.40
C ALA A 173 11.16 -17.16 -9.93
N ASP A 174 12.11 -18.08 -10.09
CA ASP A 174 13.42 -17.80 -10.66
C ASP A 174 13.40 -17.42 -12.13
N LEU A 175 12.36 -17.81 -12.89
CA LEU A 175 12.16 -17.36 -14.26
C LEU A 175 11.43 -16.01 -14.33
N PHE A 176 10.48 -15.78 -13.43
CA PHE A 176 9.74 -14.53 -13.33
C PHE A 176 10.64 -13.38 -12.89
N ASN A 177 11.40 -13.54 -11.81
CA ASN A 177 12.28 -12.52 -11.22
C ASN A 177 13.50 -12.13 -12.10
N VAL A 178 13.62 -12.71 -13.30
CA VAL A 178 14.61 -12.33 -14.32
C VAL A 178 14.11 -11.18 -15.19
N GLU A 179 12.80 -10.86 -15.13
CA GLU A 179 12.17 -9.75 -15.84
C GLU A 179 12.44 -9.85 -17.35
N ASN A 180 12.06 -10.98 -17.94
CA ASN A 180 12.29 -11.30 -19.34
C ASN A 180 11.17 -12.20 -19.88
N ASP A 181 11.18 -12.40 -21.20
CA ASP A 181 10.23 -13.27 -21.87
C ASP A 181 10.40 -14.72 -21.41
N LEU A 182 9.27 -15.33 -21.04
CA LEU A 182 9.17 -16.74 -20.76
C LEU A 182 9.02 -17.51 -22.07
N MET A 183 10.05 -18.27 -22.44
CA MET A 183 10.08 -19.01 -23.69
C MET A 183 9.90 -20.52 -23.45
N LEU A 184 9.17 -21.19 -24.34
CA LEU A 184 9.20 -22.64 -24.44
C LEU A 184 10.42 -23.08 -25.27
N GLU A 185 11.47 -23.53 -24.60
CA GLU A 185 12.70 -24.00 -25.27
C GLU A 185 12.48 -25.35 -25.96
N SER A 186 11.86 -26.30 -25.24
CA SER A 186 11.58 -27.63 -25.78
C SER A 186 10.42 -28.31 -25.06
N MET A 187 9.76 -29.24 -25.74
CA MET A 187 8.71 -30.08 -25.18
C MET A 187 8.83 -31.50 -25.75
N SER A 188 8.66 -32.52 -24.91
CA SER A 188 8.53 -33.92 -25.33
C SER A 188 7.19 -34.45 -24.86
N ILE A 189 6.45 -35.07 -25.76
CA ILE A 189 5.16 -35.70 -25.48
C ILE A 189 5.32 -37.20 -25.61
N THR A 190 4.98 -37.93 -24.55
CA THR A 190 4.99 -39.39 -24.51
C THR A 190 3.57 -39.92 -24.44
N PHE A 191 3.22 -40.77 -25.39
CA PHE A 191 1.94 -41.49 -25.40
C PHE A 191 2.14 -42.91 -24.88
N THR A 192 1.46 -43.27 -23.80
CA THR A 192 1.50 -44.62 -23.19
C THR A 192 0.34 -45.52 -23.64
N SER A 193 -0.66 -44.93 -24.29
CA SER A 193 -1.80 -45.59 -24.94
C SER A 193 -2.17 -44.85 -26.21
N SER A 194 -2.86 -45.51 -27.14
CA SER A 194 -3.40 -44.86 -28.33
C SER A 194 -4.41 -43.77 -27.93
N LEU A 195 -4.31 -42.59 -28.56
CA LEU A 195 -5.36 -41.59 -28.44
C LEU A 195 -6.59 -41.99 -29.28
N PRO A 196 -7.81 -41.86 -28.74
CA PRO A 196 -9.04 -41.91 -29.51
C PRO A 196 -9.06 -40.87 -30.63
N ALA A 197 -9.75 -41.19 -31.73
CA ALA A 197 -9.89 -40.28 -32.88
C ALA A 197 -10.66 -38.98 -32.57
N ASP A 198 -11.48 -38.99 -31.52
CA ASP A 198 -12.26 -37.84 -31.03
C ASP A 198 -11.61 -37.13 -29.84
N ALA A 199 -10.44 -37.60 -29.38
CA ALA A 199 -9.72 -36.93 -28.31
C ALA A 199 -9.08 -35.64 -28.83
N SER A 200 -9.26 -34.56 -28.06
CA SER A 200 -8.69 -33.24 -28.32
C SER A 200 -7.83 -32.86 -27.11
N PRO A 201 -6.61 -33.42 -27.00
CA PRO A 201 -5.74 -33.12 -25.88
C PRO A 201 -5.36 -31.65 -25.89
N THR A 202 -5.43 -30.98 -24.75
CA THR A 202 -4.92 -29.61 -24.60
C THR A 202 -3.82 -29.61 -23.57
N ILE A 203 -2.70 -28.96 -23.88
CA ILE A 203 -1.58 -28.76 -22.96
C ILE A 203 -1.70 -27.36 -22.38
N LYS A 204 -1.85 -27.26 -21.06
CA LYS A 204 -1.95 -25.99 -20.35
C LYS A 204 -0.85 -25.86 -19.30
N LEU A 205 -0.39 -24.64 -19.08
CA LEU A 205 0.40 -24.26 -17.92
C LEU A 205 -0.51 -23.53 -16.95
N LEU A 206 -0.78 -24.15 -15.81
CA LEU A 206 -1.55 -23.52 -14.74
C LEU A 206 -0.55 -22.86 -13.79
N VAL A 207 -0.60 -21.54 -13.65
CA VAL A 207 0.27 -20.78 -12.74
C VAL A 207 -0.59 -20.20 -11.62
N ASP A 208 -0.14 -20.34 -10.38
CA ASP A 208 -0.70 -19.62 -9.23
C ASP A 208 0.25 -18.45 -8.93
N PHE A 209 -0.24 -17.21 -9.06
CA PHE A 209 0.45 -15.98 -8.65
C PHE A 209 0.02 -15.59 -7.24
N PRO A 210 0.73 -16.04 -6.19
CA PRO A 210 0.54 -15.47 -4.86
C PRO A 210 1.18 -14.08 -4.84
N PHE A 211 0.43 -13.06 -4.45
CA PHE A 211 0.97 -11.72 -4.18
C PHE A 211 1.68 -11.73 -2.82
N LYS A 212 2.76 -12.49 -2.79
CA LYS A 212 3.75 -12.60 -1.73
C LYS A 212 5.11 -12.29 -2.31
N PHE A 213 5.60 -11.10 -2.00
CA PHE A 213 6.69 -10.51 -2.73
C PHE A 213 7.63 -9.71 -1.84
N THR A 214 8.78 -9.40 -2.38
CA THR A 214 9.73 -8.44 -1.82
C THR A 214 9.85 -7.26 -2.78
N ILE A 215 10.12 -6.07 -2.24
CA ILE A 215 10.36 -4.85 -3.02
C ILE A 215 11.80 -4.39 -2.83
N THR A 216 12.35 -3.68 -3.81
CA THR A 216 13.71 -3.11 -3.74
C THR A 216 13.73 -1.65 -3.29
N ASP A 217 12.64 -0.91 -3.52
CA ASP A 217 12.49 0.49 -3.16
C ASP A 217 11.11 0.77 -2.54
N ASP A 218 10.95 1.96 -1.96
CA ASP A 218 9.69 2.41 -1.38
C ASP A 218 8.65 2.55 -2.50
N VAL A 219 7.43 2.03 -2.28
CA VAL A 219 6.34 2.11 -3.26
C VAL A 219 5.24 3.02 -2.71
N GLU A 220 4.90 4.08 -3.44
CA GLU A 220 3.74 4.91 -3.10
C GLU A 220 2.46 4.16 -3.47
N LEU A 221 1.58 3.96 -2.49
CA LEU A 221 0.30 3.28 -2.69
C LEU A 221 -0.85 4.27 -2.84
N TYR A 222 -0.74 5.41 -2.16
CA TYR A 222 -1.77 6.44 -2.15
C TYR A 222 -1.16 7.79 -1.77
N SER A 223 -1.66 8.85 -2.40
CA SER A 223 -1.40 10.24 -2.04
C SER A 223 -2.70 11.03 -2.24
N ASN A 224 -3.00 11.93 -1.32
CA ASN A 224 -4.15 12.83 -1.46
C ASN A 224 -3.81 14.13 -2.23
N GLU A 225 -2.70 14.17 -2.98
CA GLU A 225 -2.24 15.37 -3.71
C GLU A 225 -3.35 15.98 -4.59
N ASP A 226 -4.12 15.14 -5.28
CA ASP A 226 -5.21 15.58 -6.17
C ASP A 226 -6.50 16.00 -5.44
N GLU A 227 -6.57 15.77 -4.12
CA GLU A 227 -7.75 16.03 -3.28
C GLU A 227 -7.61 17.29 -2.41
N VAL A 228 -6.44 17.94 -2.43
CA VAL A 228 -6.21 19.18 -1.67
C VAL A 228 -7.03 20.34 -2.25
N GLY A 229 -7.86 20.96 -1.41
CA GLY A 229 -8.78 22.02 -1.81
C GLY A 229 -8.19 23.44 -1.77
N ASP A 230 -8.99 24.41 -2.21
CA ASP A 230 -8.65 25.85 -2.21
C ASP A 230 -8.67 26.49 -0.80
N GLU A 231 -9.26 25.80 0.18
CA GLU A 231 -9.20 26.17 1.60
C GLU A 231 -8.14 25.33 2.30
N ASP A 232 -7.46 25.96 3.26
CA ASP A 232 -6.41 25.34 4.06
C ASP A 232 -6.98 24.53 5.26
N ILE A 233 -6.11 23.83 6.00
CA ILE A 233 -6.54 22.99 7.15
C ILE A 233 -7.22 23.77 8.31
N PHE A 234 -7.15 25.10 8.31
CA PHE A 234 -7.78 26.01 9.27
C PHE A 234 -8.97 26.77 8.67
N GLY A 235 -9.35 26.45 7.42
CA GLY A 235 -10.42 27.14 6.68
C GLY A 235 -10.02 28.52 6.18
N ARG A 236 -8.72 28.77 5.95
CA ARG A 236 -8.21 30.00 5.34
C ARG A 236 -8.19 29.86 3.83
N ASP A 237 -8.55 30.96 3.19
CA ASP A 237 -8.40 31.21 1.76
C ASP A 237 -7.58 32.50 1.55
N GLU A 238 -7.26 32.83 0.30
CA GLU A 238 -6.52 34.06 -0.05
C GLU A 238 -7.19 35.34 0.50
N GLU A 239 -8.50 35.35 0.69
CA GLU A 239 -9.26 36.53 1.12
C GLU A 239 -9.29 36.71 2.66
N SER A 240 -9.01 35.65 3.42
CA SER A 240 -9.07 35.59 4.90
C SER A 240 -7.70 35.45 5.58
N ALA A 241 -6.61 35.52 4.82
CA ALA A 241 -5.23 35.27 5.27
C ALA A 241 -4.78 36.14 6.47
N ASP A 242 -5.18 37.41 6.54
CA ASP A 242 -4.70 38.37 7.55
C ASP A 242 -5.23 38.09 8.98
N ASP A 243 -6.39 37.44 9.11
CA ASP A 243 -7.08 37.26 10.41
C ASP A 243 -6.46 36.14 11.28
N TRP A 244 -5.67 35.25 10.68
CA TRP A 244 -5.15 34.05 11.34
C TRP A 244 -3.68 34.13 11.78
N ASN A 245 -2.91 35.07 11.25
CA ASN A 245 -1.48 35.19 11.58
C ASN A 245 -1.25 35.41 13.09
N ASN A 246 -2.13 36.16 13.75
CA ASN A 246 -2.07 36.35 15.21
C ASN A 246 -2.32 35.06 16.01
N ILE A 247 -3.12 34.13 15.47
CA ILE A 247 -3.38 32.83 16.09
C ILE A 247 -2.16 31.94 15.88
N LEU A 248 -1.61 31.89 14.67
CA LEU A 248 -0.42 31.12 14.33
C LEU A 248 0.84 31.61 15.08
N ASP A 249 0.93 32.91 15.39
CA ASP A 249 2.00 33.47 16.24
C ASP A 249 1.91 33.01 17.70
N GLY A 250 0.74 32.60 18.16
CA GLY A 250 0.51 32.10 19.51
C GLY A 250 0.61 30.58 19.65
N ILE A 251 0.80 29.83 18.56
CA ILE A 251 0.97 28.37 18.59
C ILE A 251 2.44 28.05 18.88
N GLU A 252 2.68 27.34 19.98
CA GLU A 252 4.02 26.86 20.35
C GLU A 252 4.30 25.46 19.80
N SER A 253 3.27 24.64 19.67
CA SER A 253 3.38 23.29 19.11
C SER A 253 2.17 22.90 18.29
N LEU A 254 2.43 22.15 17.21
CA LEU A 254 1.41 21.55 16.37
C LEU A 254 1.72 20.05 16.24
N VAL A 255 0.84 19.21 16.77
CA VAL A 255 1.01 17.76 16.75
C VAL A 255 -0.22 17.12 16.14
N LEU A 256 -0.03 16.33 15.08
CA LEU A 256 -1.08 15.48 14.53
C LEU A 256 -1.00 14.12 15.19
N HIS A 257 -2.11 13.71 15.80
CA HIS A 257 -2.27 12.37 16.34
C HIS A 257 -3.09 11.52 15.39
N MET A 258 -2.70 10.26 15.26
CA MET A 258 -3.42 9.25 14.51
C MET A 258 -3.61 8.01 15.36
N ASN A 259 -4.86 7.67 15.65
CA ASN A 259 -5.23 6.31 16.05
C ASN A 259 -5.53 5.50 14.81
N TYR A 260 -5.10 4.24 14.77
CA TYR A 260 -5.34 3.39 13.61
C TYR A 260 -5.46 1.90 13.94
N ASP A 261 -6.22 1.21 13.09
CA ASP A 261 -6.27 -0.24 12.94
C ASP A 261 -5.80 -0.61 11.53
N ASN A 262 -4.69 -1.33 11.42
CA ASN A 262 -4.13 -1.76 10.14
C ASN A 262 -4.26 -3.29 9.98
N THR A 263 -5.25 -3.72 9.20
CA THR A 263 -5.52 -5.14 8.90
C THR A 263 -5.18 -5.51 7.44
N THR A 264 -4.61 -4.57 6.67
CA THR A 264 -4.18 -4.75 5.26
C THR A 264 -3.15 -5.86 5.06
N GLY A 265 -2.48 -6.29 6.14
CA GLY A 265 -1.38 -7.25 6.10
C GLY A 265 -0.05 -6.62 5.68
N LEU A 266 -0.03 -5.32 5.37
CA LEU A 266 1.16 -4.57 5.00
C LEU A 266 1.60 -3.64 6.13
N PRO A 267 2.89 -3.65 6.54
CA PRO A 267 3.43 -2.50 7.25
C PRO A 267 3.46 -1.32 6.27
N LEU A 268 2.99 -0.17 6.71
CA LEU A 268 2.94 1.05 5.90
C LEU A 268 3.84 2.11 6.51
N LYS A 269 4.21 3.10 5.71
CA LYS A 269 4.88 4.32 6.12
C LYS A 269 3.98 5.46 5.70
N MET A 270 3.66 6.36 6.61
CA MET A 270 2.88 7.55 6.32
C MET A 270 3.78 8.77 6.38
N GLU A 271 3.72 9.59 5.34
CA GLU A 271 4.39 10.88 5.26
C GLU A 271 3.37 12.00 5.33
N VAL A 272 3.65 13.00 6.16
CA VAL A 272 2.85 14.21 6.30
C VAL A 272 3.74 15.39 5.95
N GLN A 273 3.37 16.14 4.91
CA GLN A 273 4.12 17.31 4.48
C GLN A 273 3.21 18.51 4.23
N GLY A 274 3.79 19.70 4.32
CA GLY A 274 3.13 20.92 3.86
C GLY A 274 3.02 20.96 2.35
N TRP A 275 1.88 21.42 1.84
CA TRP A 275 1.60 21.55 0.41
C TRP A 275 1.11 22.96 0.08
N ASN A 276 1.76 23.57 -0.92
CA ASN A 276 1.31 24.82 -1.51
C ASN A 276 0.42 24.50 -2.72
N VAL A 277 -0.89 24.69 -2.57
CA VAL A 277 -1.89 24.35 -3.59
C VAL A 277 -1.71 25.20 -4.85
N GLU A 278 -1.47 26.51 -4.72
CA GLU A 278 -1.32 27.41 -5.88
C GLU A 278 -0.15 27.04 -6.79
N LYS A 279 0.96 26.59 -6.19
CA LYS A 279 2.19 26.22 -6.90
C LYS A 279 2.25 24.74 -7.23
N ASN A 280 1.31 23.94 -6.72
CA ASN A 280 1.28 22.49 -6.79
C ASN A 280 2.64 21.86 -6.45
N GLN A 281 3.14 22.16 -5.26
CA GLN A 281 4.43 21.62 -4.80
C GLN A 281 4.52 21.56 -3.27
N ALA A 282 5.38 20.67 -2.79
CA ALA A 282 5.72 20.54 -1.37
C ALA A 282 6.40 21.82 -0.84
N THR A 283 6.21 22.11 0.43
CA THR A 283 6.90 23.23 1.09
C THR A 283 8.34 22.87 1.47
N ALA A 284 9.12 23.89 1.83
CA ALA A 284 10.55 23.73 2.10
C ALA A 284 10.84 22.97 3.41
N SER A 285 9.85 22.81 4.29
CA SER A 285 10.02 22.13 5.58
C SER A 285 10.17 20.61 5.48
N GLY A 286 9.92 20.01 4.31
CA GLY A 286 10.02 18.57 4.09
C GLY A 286 8.90 17.77 4.77
N ALA A 287 9.00 16.44 4.72
CA ALA A 287 7.99 15.54 5.27
C ALA A 287 8.33 15.04 6.69
N VAL A 288 7.30 14.81 7.49
CA VAL A 288 7.37 14.08 8.76
C VAL A 288 6.86 12.67 8.51
N THR A 289 7.72 11.69 8.78
CA THR A 289 7.45 10.28 8.45
C THR A 289 7.21 9.43 9.70
N LYS A 290 6.24 8.52 9.65
CA LYS A 290 5.98 7.51 10.70
C LYS A 290 5.66 6.15 10.10
N GLU A 291 6.11 5.11 10.78
CA GLU A 291 5.76 3.73 10.45
C GLU A 291 4.42 3.33 11.08
N ILE A 292 3.59 2.67 10.29
CA ILE A 292 2.26 2.18 10.59
C ILE A 292 2.30 0.65 10.50
N SER A 293 2.68 0.04 11.63
CA SER A 293 2.76 -1.42 11.74
C SER A 293 1.38 -2.10 11.63
N VAL A 294 1.35 -3.36 11.19
CA VAL A 294 0.14 -4.19 11.17
C VAL A 294 -0.37 -4.42 12.60
N GLY A 295 -1.68 -4.32 12.78
CA GLY A 295 -2.38 -4.58 14.04
C GLY A 295 -3.41 -3.50 14.38
N GLU A 296 -4.18 -3.78 15.44
CA GLU A 296 -5.26 -2.93 15.94
C GLU A 296 -4.82 -2.11 17.16
N ASP A 297 -5.60 -1.08 17.49
CA ASP A 297 -5.51 -0.17 18.64
C ASP A 297 -4.13 0.50 18.74
N LYS A 298 -3.63 1.02 17.62
CA LYS A 298 -2.33 1.69 17.55
C LYS A 298 -2.48 3.20 17.54
N THR A 299 -1.44 3.89 17.98
CA THR A 299 -1.37 5.35 17.98
C THR A 299 0.02 5.80 17.53
N VAL A 300 0.07 6.81 16.67
CA VAL A 300 1.29 7.53 16.30
C VAL A 300 1.06 9.03 16.33
N GLU A 301 2.16 9.77 16.48
CA GLU A 301 2.16 11.23 16.55
C GLU A 301 3.15 11.81 15.54
N PHE A 302 2.70 12.77 14.75
CA PHE A 302 3.50 13.56 13.82
C PHE A 302 3.68 14.95 14.42
N ASN A 303 4.92 15.31 14.75
CA ASN A 303 5.23 16.66 15.21
C ASN A 303 5.37 17.58 14.00
N LEU A 304 4.36 18.40 13.76
CA LEU A 304 4.24 19.33 12.63
C LEU A 304 4.64 20.75 13.00
N THR A 305 5.22 20.98 14.19
CA THR A 305 5.61 22.31 14.68
C THR A 305 6.54 23.04 13.72
N GLY A 306 7.38 22.30 12.98
CA GLY A 306 8.25 22.88 11.94
C GLY A 306 7.50 23.55 10.78
N PHE A 307 6.23 23.21 10.56
CA PHE A 307 5.42 23.74 9.47
C PHE A 307 4.72 25.06 9.79
N ILE A 308 4.75 25.51 11.06
CA ILE A 308 4.03 26.73 11.50
C ILE A 308 4.45 27.96 10.70
N GLU A 309 5.74 28.13 10.40
CA GLU A 309 6.22 29.27 9.62
C GLU A 309 5.80 29.17 8.14
N ASP A 310 5.85 27.98 7.54
CA ASP A 310 5.33 27.76 6.19
C ASP A 310 3.83 28.05 6.10
N MET A 311 3.06 27.69 7.12
CA MET A 311 1.62 27.97 7.23
C MET A 311 1.32 29.48 7.30
N LYS A 312 2.20 30.30 7.88
CA LYS A 312 2.03 31.77 7.90
C LYS A 312 2.28 32.39 6.53
N ASP A 313 3.30 31.90 5.84
CA ASP A 313 3.76 32.48 4.56
C ASP A 313 3.04 31.90 3.33
N THR A 314 2.27 30.83 3.49
CA THR A 314 1.58 30.11 2.42
C THR A 314 0.09 30.00 2.69
N VAL A 315 -0.73 30.49 1.76
CA VAL A 315 -2.19 30.34 1.78
C VAL A 315 -2.65 30.02 0.35
N PRO A 316 -3.48 28.99 0.14
CA PRO A 316 -3.83 27.94 1.11
C PRO A 316 -2.64 26.99 1.37
N PHE A 317 -2.52 26.55 2.62
CA PHE A 317 -1.57 25.53 3.08
C PHE A 317 -2.32 24.25 3.45
N ASN A 318 -2.08 23.17 2.72
CA ASN A 318 -2.67 21.86 3.02
C ASN A 318 -1.65 20.87 3.57
N LEU A 319 -2.14 19.87 4.30
CA LEU A 319 -1.35 18.71 4.66
C LEU A 319 -1.54 17.66 3.56
N MET A 320 -0.45 17.30 2.91
CA MET A 320 -0.41 16.18 1.99
C MET A 320 -0.03 14.93 2.78
N PHE A 321 -0.84 13.89 2.62
CA PHE A 321 -0.70 12.58 3.22
C PHE A 321 -0.32 11.60 2.12
N THR A 322 0.78 10.90 2.33
CA THR A 322 1.25 9.86 1.41
C THR A 322 1.43 8.56 2.17
N VAL A 323 0.83 7.48 1.67
CA VAL A 323 0.93 6.12 2.19
C VAL A 323 1.90 5.34 1.31
N ILE A 324 2.94 4.81 1.92
CA ILE A 324 4.07 4.16 1.26
C ILE A 324 4.21 2.74 1.82
N LEU A 325 4.43 1.77 0.96
CA LEU A 325 4.98 0.47 1.33
C LEU A 325 6.50 0.63 1.50
N PRO A 326 7.03 0.62 2.74
CA PRO A 326 8.44 0.91 2.97
C PRO A 326 9.28 -0.27 2.53
N LYS A 327 10.42 -0.01 1.88
CA LYS A 327 11.39 -1.07 1.60
C LYS A 327 11.94 -1.66 2.90
N PRO A 328 12.30 -2.95 2.91
CA PRO A 328 12.84 -3.58 4.12
C PRO A 328 14.19 -2.98 4.51
N GLU A 329 14.35 -2.53 5.76
CA GLU A 329 15.63 -1.98 6.25
C GLU A 329 16.74 -3.05 6.34
N THR A 330 16.37 -4.30 6.69
CA THR A 330 17.32 -5.42 6.80
C THR A 330 16.71 -6.74 6.36
N GLY A 331 17.22 -7.31 5.26
CA GLY A 331 16.86 -8.65 4.79
C GLY A 331 15.77 -8.69 3.71
N THR A 332 15.26 -9.90 3.45
CA THR A 332 14.15 -10.19 2.52
C THR A 332 12.86 -10.28 3.34
N GLU A 333 12.24 -9.14 3.66
CA GLU A 333 10.90 -9.13 4.23
C GLU A 333 9.90 -9.39 3.11
N THR A 334 9.08 -10.43 3.28
CA THR A 334 8.05 -10.80 2.33
C THR A 334 6.74 -10.12 2.72
N TYR A 335 6.28 -9.22 1.87
CA TYR A 335 4.96 -8.61 1.95
C TYR A 335 3.90 -9.58 1.43
N SER A 336 2.66 -9.41 1.89
CA SER A 336 1.53 -10.24 1.46
C SER A 336 0.28 -9.39 1.44
N LEU A 337 -0.36 -9.27 0.28
CA LEU A 337 -1.61 -8.50 0.17
C LEU A 337 -2.77 -9.28 0.80
N ASN A 338 -3.59 -8.58 1.60
CA ASN A 338 -4.87 -9.05 2.09
C ASN A 338 -5.97 -8.12 1.57
N MET A 339 -6.67 -8.51 0.49
CA MET A 339 -7.70 -7.67 -0.13
C MET A 339 -8.93 -7.44 0.75
N ASN A 340 -9.12 -8.26 1.79
CA ASN A 340 -10.18 -8.07 2.78
C ASN A 340 -9.76 -7.14 3.93
N GLY A 341 -8.53 -6.64 3.93
CA GLY A 341 -8.01 -5.74 4.96
C GLY A 341 -8.37 -4.28 4.72
N ASN A 342 -8.25 -3.51 5.78
CA ASN A 342 -8.47 -2.07 5.80
C ASN A 342 -7.44 -1.35 6.68
N LEU A 343 -7.27 -0.07 6.43
CA LEU A 343 -6.61 0.89 7.30
C LEU A 343 -7.69 1.84 7.83
N ASP A 344 -8.16 1.59 9.04
CA ASP A 344 -9.07 2.51 9.73
C ASP A 344 -8.25 3.54 10.49
N LEU A 345 -8.53 4.82 10.31
CA LEU A 345 -7.75 5.91 10.89
C LEU A 345 -8.64 7.02 11.47
N SER A 346 -8.20 7.57 12.59
CA SER A 346 -8.81 8.71 13.26
C SER A 346 -7.74 9.74 13.55
N LEU A 347 -7.88 10.90 12.92
CA LEU A 347 -6.91 12.00 12.95
C LEU A 347 -7.44 13.18 13.78
N TRP A 348 -6.59 13.71 14.66
CA TRP A 348 -6.87 14.98 15.35
C TRP A 348 -5.59 15.78 15.56
N LEU A 349 -5.71 17.11 15.50
CA LEU A 349 -4.63 18.03 15.80
C LEU A 349 -4.68 18.42 17.27
N ASP A 350 -3.51 18.47 17.86
CA ASP A 350 -3.23 19.13 19.11
C ASP A 350 -2.46 20.43 18.81
N LEU A 351 -3.05 21.54 19.24
CA LEU A 351 -2.53 22.90 19.13
C LEU A 351 -2.22 23.39 20.53
N ASP A 352 -0.94 23.49 20.86
CA ASP A 352 -0.52 24.12 22.11
C ASP A 352 -0.42 25.62 21.90
N THR A 353 -1.21 26.39 22.64
CA THR A 353 -1.33 27.84 22.46
C THR A 353 -1.11 28.58 23.77
N ASP A 354 -0.31 29.65 23.75
CA ASP A 354 -0.22 30.56 24.90
C ASP A 354 -1.37 31.58 24.79
N ILE A 355 -2.58 31.19 25.23
CA ILE A 355 -3.73 32.11 25.22
C ILE A 355 -3.59 33.09 26.37
N THR A 356 -3.09 34.28 26.08
CA THR A 356 -3.23 35.42 27.00
C THR A 356 -4.66 35.96 26.91
N ILE A 357 -5.53 35.66 27.89
CA ILE A 357 -6.87 36.24 27.97
C ILE A 357 -6.79 37.63 28.65
N PRO A 358 -7.02 38.75 27.94
CA PRO A 358 -7.06 40.06 28.58
C PRO A 358 -8.34 40.20 29.41
N ILE A 359 -8.21 40.47 30.72
CA ILE A 359 -9.34 40.84 31.57
C ILE A 359 -9.76 42.27 31.22
N SER A 360 -10.80 42.42 30.41
CA SER A 360 -11.41 43.73 30.16
C SER A 360 -12.27 44.14 31.37
N ASN A 361 -11.79 45.19 32.05
CA ASN A 361 -12.36 45.96 33.16
C ASN A 361 -12.08 45.47 34.60
N PRO A 362 -11.32 46.24 35.40
CA PRO A 362 -11.41 46.12 36.84
C PRO A 362 -12.79 46.61 37.29
N LEU A 363 -13.57 45.72 37.90
CA LEU A 363 -14.71 46.10 38.72
C LEU A 363 -14.21 47.00 39.84
N ARG A 364 -14.31 48.33 39.62
CA ARG A 364 -14.20 49.33 40.68
C ARG A 364 -15.28 49.03 41.72
N ALA A 365 -14.89 48.46 42.85
CA ALA A 365 -15.72 48.48 44.04
C ALA A 365 -15.89 49.95 44.47
N GLN A 366 -17.14 50.43 44.50
CA GLN A 366 -17.53 51.70 45.15
C GLN A 366 -17.76 51.48 46.63
#